data_AF-A0A179D117-F1
#
_entry.id   AF-A0A179D117-F1
#
_cell.length_a   1.000
_cell.length_b   1.000
_cell.length_c   1.000
_cell.angle_alpha   90.00
_cell.angle_beta   90.00
_cell.angle_gamma   90.00
#
_symmetry.space_group_name_H-M   'P 1'
#
loop_
_entity.id
_entity.type
_entity.pdbx_description
1 polymer ?
#
loop_
_entity_poly.entity_id
_entity_poly.type
_entity_poly.pdbx_seq_one_letter_code
_entity_poly.pdbx_strand_id
1 'polypeptide(L)'
;MIPVFSEIERLSRAHLNLLFCGSTAREFASALKERFGLPYLKVSFYGLSAVGASLRKVGEALGLSSDKVEDLIREEETRTFREIRSWLKLFSGKRVLVVLGAGRLGPLGRMLRELGFEVIGAASVFETALYIVQ
;
A
#
# COMPACT_ATOMS: atom_id res chain seq x y z
N MET A 1 -13.04 3.37 -8.72
CA MET A 1 -12.77 3.70 -10.13
C MET A 1 -12.40 2.39 -10.81
N ILE A 2 -13.27 1.88 -11.68
CA ILE A 2 -12.99 0.69 -12.50
C ILE A 2 -12.24 1.22 -13.73
N PRO A 3 -11.08 0.65 -14.11
CA PRO A 3 -10.34 1.13 -15.28
C PRO A 3 -11.20 1.00 -16.53
N VAL A 4 -11.12 1.99 -17.41
CA VAL A 4 -11.81 1.93 -18.71
C VAL A 4 -11.06 0.92 -19.59
N PHE A 5 -11.79 0.18 -20.43
CA PHE A 5 -11.22 -0.92 -21.22
C PHE A 5 -9.97 -0.51 -22.03
N SER A 6 -9.97 0.71 -22.58
CA SER A 6 -8.83 1.27 -23.33
C SER A 6 -7.55 1.46 -22.50
N GLU A 7 -7.64 1.60 -21.17
CA GLU A 7 -6.48 1.64 -20.28
C GLU A 7 -5.88 0.26 -20.12
N ILE A 8 -6.72 -0.78 -20.04
CA ILE A 8 -6.30 -2.18 -19.94
C ILE A 8 -5.56 -2.62 -21.20
N GLU A 9 -6.06 -2.25 -22.38
CA GLU A 9 -5.41 -2.56 -23.66
C GLU A 9 -3.99 -1.98 -23.79
N ARG A 10 -3.72 -0.89 -23.07
CA ARG A 10 -2.44 -0.17 -23.12
C ARG A 10 -1.46 -0.63 -22.05
N LEU A 11 -1.84 -1.58 -21.17
CA LEU A 11 -0.96 -2.09 -20.11
C LEU A 11 0.33 -2.72 -20.64
N SER A 12 0.28 -3.29 -21.86
CA SER A 12 1.46 -3.83 -22.54
C SER A 12 2.55 -2.79 -22.82
N ARG A 13 2.22 -1.50 -22.75
CA ARG A 13 3.14 -0.36 -22.97
C ARG A 13 3.73 0.19 -21.68
N ALA A 14 3.32 -0.32 -20.52
CA ALA A 14 3.84 0.16 -19.24
C ALA A 14 5.31 -0.24 -19.07
N HIS A 15 6.12 0.66 -18.51
CA HIS A 15 7.51 0.33 -18.16
C HIS A 15 7.61 -0.48 -16.84
N LEU A 16 6.62 -0.29 -15.95
CA LEU A 16 6.58 -0.91 -14.64
C LEU A 16 5.13 -1.05 -14.16
N ASN A 17 4.76 -2.22 -13.62
CA ASN A 17 3.47 -2.44 -12.98
C ASN A 17 3.59 -2.36 -11.45
N LEU A 18 2.60 -1.75 -10.78
CA LEU A 18 2.55 -1.67 -9.32
C LEU A 18 1.45 -2.58 -8.77
N LEU A 19 1.84 -3.65 -8.09
CA LEU A 19 0.93 -4.62 -7.48
C LEU A 19 0.60 -4.19 -6.04
N PHE A 20 -0.51 -3.48 -5.88
CA PHE A 20 -1.01 -3.04 -4.57
C PHE A 20 -1.83 -4.13 -3.84
N CYS A 21 -2.76 -4.78 -4.54
CA CYS A 21 -3.61 -5.83 -3.98
C CYS A 21 -3.22 -7.21 -4.53
N GLY A 22 -2.43 -7.95 -3.75
CA GLY A 22 -1.95 -9.27 -4.15
C GLY A 22 -3.03 -10.34 -4.26
N SER A 23 -4.18 -10.20 -3.59
CA SER A 23 -5.25 -11.20 -3.61
C SER A 23 -6.11 -11.17 -4.87
N THR A 24 -5.99 -10.15 -5.72
CA THR A 24 -6.88 -9.99 -6.89
C THR A 24 -6.11 -9.79 -8.18
N ALA A 25 -4.96 -9.10 -8.14
CA ALA A 25 -4.23 -8.71 -9.34
C ALA A 25 -2.93 -9.50 -9.54
N ARG A 26 -2.62 -10.49 -8.68
CA ARG A 26 -1.34 -11.21 -8.76
C ARG A 26 -1.25 -12.09 -9.99
N GLU A 27 -2.30 -12.84 -10.28
CA GLU A 27 -2.38 -13.74 -11.42
C GLU A 27 -2.27 -12.92 -12.71
N PHE A 28 -2.96 -11.78 -12.76
CA PHE A 28 -2.89 -10.87 -13.89
C PHE A 28 -1.50 -10.24 -14.07
N ALA A 29 -0.88 -9.75 -12.99
CA ALA A 29 0.49 -9.22 -13.04
C ALA A 29 1.52 -10.30 -13.45
N SER A 30 1.33 -11.54 -13.00
CA SER A 30 2.17 -12.68 -13.41
C SER A 30 2.01 -12.98 -14.90
N ALA A 31 0.79 -12.97 -15.41
CA ALA A 31 0.52 -13.19 -16.83
C ALA A 31 1.13 -12.08 -17.71
N LEU A 32 1.08 -10.81 -17.27
CA LEU A 32 1.74 -9.71 -17.97
C LEU A 32 3.27 -9.88 -17.99
N LYS A 33 3.85 -10.34 -16.88
CA LYS A 33 5.29 -10.64 -16.81
C LYS A 33 5.68 -11.78 -17.74
N GLU A 34 4.92 -12.87 -17.75
CA GLU A 34 5.20 -14.06 -18.57
C GLU A 34 5.03 -13.77 -20.07
N ARG A 35 3.93 -13.12 -20.46
CA ARG A 35 3.59 -12.92 -21.88
C ARG A 35 4.30 -11.73 -22.53
N PHE A 36 4.55 -10.68 -21.77
CA PHE A 36 5.08 -9.41 -22.29
C PHE A 36 6.41 -8.99 -21.66
N GLY A 37 6.96 -9.78 -20.74
CA GLY A 37 8.21 -9.44 -20.04
C GLY A 37 8.08 -8.28 -19.06
N LEU A 38 6.86 -7.83 -18.73
CA LEU A 38 6.63 -6.63 -17.94
C LEU A 38 6.82 -6.88 -16.44
N PRO A 39 7.80 -6.24 -15.77
CA PRO A 39 8.01 -6.43 -14.35
C PRO A 39 6.87 -5.80 -13.53
N TYR A 40 6.69 -6.33 -12.32
CA TYR A 40 5.82 -5.71 -11.33
C TYR A 40 6.50 -5.64 -9.95
N LEU A 41 6.22 -4.56 -9.22
CA LEU A 41 6.63 -4.37 -7.83
C LEU A 41 5.45 -4.51 -6.89
N LYS A 42 5.63 -5.25 -5.80
CA LYS A 42 4.67 -5.23 -4.69
C LYS A 42 4.82 -3.92 -3.92
N VAL A 43 3.75 -3.14 -3.84
CA VAL A 43 3.70 -1.84 -3.16
C VAL A 43 2.59 -1.81 -2.13
N SER A 44 2.71 -0.89 -1.18
CA SER A 44 1.67 -0.63 -0.18
C SER A 44 1.60 0.86 0.10
N PHE A 45 0.43 1.44 -0.15
CA PHE A 45 0.11 2.84 0.13
C PHE A 45 -0.76 3.00 1.39
N TYR A 46 -0.51 2.17 2.41
CA TYR A 46 -1.17 2.24 3.72
C TYR A 46 -0.16 2.66 4.80
N GLY A 47 -0.28 3.89 5.29
CA GLY A 47 0.65 4.46 6.27
C GLY A 47 1.86 5.10 5.63
N LEU A 48 2.43 6.10 6.32
CA LEU A 48 3.54 6.91 5.80
C LEU A 48 4.77 6.04 5.56
N SER A 49 5.08 5.15 6.51
CA SER A 49 6.23 4.24 6.41
C SER A 49 6.15 3.33 5.17
N ALA A 50 4.97 2.74 4.93
CA ALA A 50 4.79 1.85 3.79
C ALA A 50 4.79 2.60 2.45
N VAL A 51 4.21 3.81 2.41
CA VAL A 51 4.25 4.70 1.25
C VAL A 51 5.69 5.05 0.92
N GLY A 52 6.47 5.54 1.89
CA GLY A 52 7.89 5.86 1.69
C GLY A 52 8.70 4.66 1.20
N ALA A 53 8.52 3.49 1.81
CA ALA A 53 9.16 2.26 1.34
C ALA A 53 8.77 1.85 -0.09
N SER A 54 7.52 2.11 -0.49
CA SER A 54 7.04 1.85 -1.85
C SER A 54 7.62 2.84 -2.86
N LEU A 55 7.66 4.13 -2.50
CA LEU A 55 8.26 5.19 -3.31
C LEU A 55 9.75 4.95 -3.57
N ARG A 56 10.51 4.50 -2.56
CA ARG A 56 11.92 4.10 -2.73
C ARG A 56 12.09 3.00 -3.77
N LYS A 57 11.30 1.92 -3.67
CA LYS A 57 11.33 0.80 -4.63
C LYS A 57 10.98 1.25 -6.05
N VAL A 58 9.99 2.13 -6.19
CA VAL A 58 9.60 2.69 -7.49
C VAL A 58 10.70 3.57 -8.05
N GLY A 59 11.30 4.43 -7.22
CA GLY A 59 12.42 5.28 -7.60
C GLY A 59 13.62 4.49 -8.10
N GLU A 60 14.01 3.45 -7.37
CA GLU A 60 15.07 2.52 -7.77
C GLU A 60 14.77 1.85 -9.11
N ALA A 61 13.56 1.29 -9.27
CA ALA A 61 13.18 0.59 -10.50
C ALA A 61 13.06 1.50 -11.73
N LEU A 62 12.82 2.80 -11.53
CA LEU A 62 12.76 3.80 -12.61
C LEU A 62 14.09 4.53 -12.81
N GLY A 63 15.14 4.20 -12.05
CA GLY A 63 16.44 4.87 -12.14
C GLY A 63 16.41 6.34 -11.71
N LEU A 64 15.50 6.70 -10.80
CA LEU A 64 15.41 8.05 -10.25
C LEU A 64 16.52 8.28 -9.23
N SER A 65 16.95 9.55 -9.12
CA SER A 65 17.88 9.97 -8.07
C SER A 65 17.28 9.70 -6.69
N SER A 66 18.04 8.98 -5.86
CA SER A 66 17.64 8.68 -4.48
C SER A 66 17.35 9.95 -3.68
N ASP A 67 18.14 11.01 -3.88
CA ASP A 67 17.95 12.29 -3.18
C ASP A 67 16.60 12.91 -3.52
N LYS A 68 16.22 12.91 -4.82
CA LYS A 68 14.90 13.42 -5.25
C LYS A 68 13.75 12.63 -4.64
N VAL A 69 13.90 11.31 -4.50
CA VAL A 69 12.86 10.45 -3.91
C VAL A 69 12.75 10.71 -2.41
N GLU A 70 13.87 10.80 -1.70
CA GLU A 70 13.87 11.10 -0.26
C GLU A 70 13.35 12.52 0.04
N ASP A 71 13.69 13.50 -0.78
CA ASP A 71 13.19 14.88 -0.62
C ASP A 71 11.66 14.94 -0.76
N LEU A 72 11.11 14.26 -1.78
CA LEU A 72 9.65 14.13 -1.94
C LEU A 72 9.01 13.43 -0.73
N ILE A 73 9.59 12.33 -0.26
CA ILE A 73 9.08 11.59 0.90
C ILE A 73 9.05 12.50 2.13
N ARG A 74 10.16 13.20 2.42
CA ARG A 74 10.25 14.09 3.59
C ARG A 74 9.26 15.24 3.52
N GLU A 75 9.11 15.86 2.34
CA GLU A 75 8.17 16.96 2.12
C GLU A 75 6.73 16.50 2.40
N GLU A 76 6.30 15.40 1.78
CA GLU A 76 4.94 14.89 1.90
C GLU A 76 4.64 14.27 3.28
N GLU A 77 5.62 13.61 3.91
CA GLU A 77 5.48 13.14 5.30
C GLU A 77 5.31 14.32 6.27
N THR A 78 6.12 15.38 6.11
CA THR A 78 6.03 16.59 6.94
C THR A 78 4.68 17.28 6.78
N ARG A 79 4.23 17.42 5.53
CA ARG A 79 2.92 17.99 5.20
C ARG A 79 1.80 17.15 5.81
N THR A 80 1.81 15.84 5.58
CA THR A 80 0.79 14.92 6.06
C THR A 80 0.74 14.93 7.59
N PHE A 81 1.88 14.85 8.28
CA PHE A 81 1.94 14.89 9.73
C PHE A 81 1.32 16.17 10.30
N ARG A 82 1.57 17.31 9.66
CA ARG A 82 0.97 18.59 10.04
C ARG A 82 -0.56 18.57 9.92
N GLU A 83 -1.07 18.02 8.83
CA GLU A 83 -2.51 17.92 8.55
C GLU A 83 -3.20 16.93 9.51
N ILE A 84 -2.56 15.81 9.85
CA ILE A 84 -3.17 14.78 10.69
C ILE A 84 -2.93 14.95 12.19
N ARG A 85 -2.13 15.92 12.62
CA ARG A 85 -1.67 16.08 14.01
C ARG A 85 -2.78 16.10 15.06
N SER A 86 -3.89 16.77 14.75
CA SER A 86 -5.05 16.85 15.66
C SER A 86 -5.70 15.46 15.85
N TRP A 87 -5.76 14.67 14.79
CA TRP A 87 -6.34 13.33 14.78
C TRP A 87 -5.50 12.32 15.56
N LEU A 88 -4.18 12.43 15.51
CA LEU A 88 -3.29 11.55 16.30
C LEU A 88 -3.62 11.61 17.81
N LYS A 89 -3.89 12.81 18.33
CA LYS A 89 -4.33 12.96 19.73
C LYS A 89 -5.68 12.31 20.00
N LEU A 90 -6.60 12.39 19.04
CA LEU A 90 -7.92 11.79 19.15
C LEU A 90 -7.87 10.27 19.07
N PHE A 91 -6.92 9.68 18.34
CA PHE A 91 -6.86 8.24 18.11
C PHE A 91 -5.97 7.49 19.09
N SER A 92 -4.98 8.16 19.69
CA SER A 92 -4.04 7.58 20.63
C SER A 92 -4.71 6.72 21.70
N GLY A 93 -4.32 5.45 21.78
CA GLY A 93 -4.79 4.47 22.78
C GLY A 93 -6.20 3.93 22.54
N LYS A 94 -6.88 4.34 21.46
CA LYS A 94 -8.19 3.75 21.11
C LYS A 94 -7.99 2.36 20.52
N ARG A 95 -8.89 1.44 20.91
CA ARG A 95 -8.86 0.04 20.48
C ARG A 95 -9.65 -0.11 19.18
N VAL A 96 -9.11 -0.86 18.20
CA VAL A 96 -9.75 -1.10 16.91
C VAL A 96 -9.70 -2.57 16.50
N LEU A 97 -10.83 -3.09 16.03
CA LEU A 97 -10.95 -4.38 15.35
C LEU A 97 -11.08 -4.12 13.84
N VAL A 98 -10.24 -4.76 13.04
CA VAL A 98 -10.24 -4.57 11.57
C VAL A 98 -10.92 -5.75 10.89
N VAL A 99 -12.02 -5.51 10.17
CA VAL A 99 -12.75 -6.57 9.45
C VAL A 99 -12.87 -6.22 7.96
N LEU A 100 -12.08 -6.88 7.10
CA LEU A 100 -11.92 -6.53 5.67
C LEU A 100 -11.56 -7.78 4.84
N GLY A 101 -11.27 -7.63 3.55
CA GLY A 101 -10.62 -8.71 2.79
C GLY A 101 -9.16 -8.95 3.23
N ALA A 102 -8.73 -10.22 3.25
CA ALA A 102 -7.44 -10.68 3.78
C ALA A 102 -6.23 -9.87 3.29
N GLY A 103 -6.18 -9.54 1.99
CA GLY A 103 -5.03 -8.85 1.37
C GLY A 103 -4.70 -7.47 1.95
N ARG A 104 -5.61 -6.85 2.72
CA ARG A 104 -5.45 -5.49 3.27
C ARG A 104 -5.30 -5.44 4.79
N LEU A 105 -5.55 -6.54 5.50
CA LEU A 105 -5.56 -6.56 6.96
C LEU A 105 -4.21 -6.14 7.57
N GLY A 106 -3.11 -6.74 7.10
CA GLY A 106 -1.76 -6.42 7.58
C GLY A 106 -1.35 -4.97 7.31
N PRO A 107 -1.40 -4.48 6.05
CA PRO A 107 -1.11 -3.10 5.71
C PRO A 107 -1.94 -2.08 6.49
N LEU A 108 -3.26 -2.28 6.57
CA LEU A 108 -4.12 -1.35 7.29
C LEU A 108 -3.86 -1.40 8.80
N GLY A 109 -3.63 -2.58 9.37
CA GLY A 109 -3.26 -2.71 10.78
C GLY A 109 -1.99 -1.93 11.13
N ARG A 110 -0.97 -1.93 10.26
CA ARG A 110 0.23 -1.09 10.46
C ARG A 110 -0.10 0.40 10.41
N MET A 111 -0.85 0.85 9.42
CA MET A 111 -1.28 2.25 9.31
C MET A 111 -2.09 2.71 10.54
N LEU A 112 -2.99 1.87 11.05
CA LEU A 112 -3.78 2.20 12.25
C LEU A 112 -2.90 2.33 13.49
N ARG A 113 -1.87 1.49 13.63
CA ARG A 113 -0.87 1.66 14.70
C ARG A 113 -0.07 2.96 14.54
N GLU A 114 0.32 3.33 13.31
CA GLU A 114 0.97 4.62 13.04
C GLU A 114 0.09 5.81 13.44
N LEU A 115 -1.24 5.68 13.34
CA LEU A 115 -2.20 6.68 13.79
C LEU A 115 -2.44 6.67 15.31
N GLY A 116 -1.85 5.74 16.05
CA GLY A 116 -1.96 5.64 17.51
C GLY A 116 -3.04 4.69 18.02
N PHE A 117 -3.70 3.91 17.17
CA PHE A 117 -4.65 2.89 17.61
C PHE A 117 -3.96 1.65 18.17
N GLU A 118 -4.60 1.03 19.17
CA GLU A 118 -4.33 -0.33 19.60
C GLU A 118 -5.15 -1.28 18.71
N VAL A 119 -4.48 -1.96 17.76
CA VAL A 119 -5.13 -2.95 16.90
C VAL A 119 -5.28 -4.26 17.69
N ILE A 120 -6.49 -4.54 18.17
CA ILE A 120 -6.77 -5.68 19.06
C ILE A 120 -7.10 -6.97 18.32
N GLY A 121 -7.33 -6.88 17.01
CA GLY A 121 -7.62 -8.03 16.17
C GLY A 121 -7.86 -7.63 14.72
N ALA A 122 -7.71 -8.61 13.83
CA ALA A 122 -8.05 -8.49 12.42
C ALA A 122 -8.75 -9.76 11.94
N ALA A 123 -9.82 -9.62 11.16
CA ALA A 123 -10.59 -10.73 10.62
C ALA A 123 -10.88 -10.53 9.13
N SER A 124 -10.83 -11.63 8.37
CA SER A 124 -11.19 -11.63 6.95
C SER A 124 -12.66 -11.96 6.75
N VAL A 125 -13.32 -11.30 5.79
CA VAL A 125 -14.70 -11.63 5.36
C VAL A 125 -14.76 -12.73 4.30
N PHE A 126 -13.62 -13.10 3.70
CA PHE A 126 -13.56 -14.09 2.60
C PHE A 126 -12.83 -15.38 2.97
N GLU A 127 -12.00 -15.35 4.01
CA GLU A 127 -11.20 -16.49 4.48
C GLU A 127 -11.36 -16.62 5.99
N THR A 128 -11.50 -17.84 6.51
CA THR A 128 -11.67 -18.15 7.94
C THR A 128 -10.35 -17.97 8.71
N ALA A 129 -9.77 -16.78 8.68
CA ALA A 129 -8.56 -16.46 9.43
C ALA A 129 -8.85 -15.25 10.34
N LEU A 130 -9.10 -15.54 11.61
CA LEU A 130 -9.01 -14.56 12.67
C LEU A 130 -7.53 -14.41 13.01
N TYR A 131 -6.92 -13.31 12.58
CA TYR A 131 -5.58 -12.95 13.03
C TYR A 131 -5.75 -12.18 14.34
N ILE A 132 -5.61 -12.87 15.47
CA ILE A 132 -5.38 -12.19 16.75
C ILE A 132 -3.96 -11.64 16.64
N VAL A 133 -3.86 -10.35 16.36
CA VAL A 133 -2.58 -9.66 16.26
C VAL A 133 -2.18 -9.29 17.68
N GLN A 134 -1.56 -10.24 18.40
CA GLN A 134 -0.78 -9.92 19.59
C GLN A 134 0.45 -9.10 19.17
#